data_AF-A0A7N6BZ77-F1
#
_entry.id   AF-A0A7N6BZ77-F1
#
_cell.length_a   1.000
_cell.length_b   1.000
_cell.length_c   1.000
_cell.angle_alpha   90.00
_cell.angle_beta   90.00
_cell.angle_gamma   90.00
#
_symmetry.space_group_name_H-M   'P 1'
#
loop_
_entity.id
_entity.type
_entity.pdbx_description
1 polymer ?
#
loop_
_entity_poly.entity_id
_entity_poly.type
_entity_poly.pdbx_seq_one_letter_code
_entity_poly.pdbx_strand_id
1 'polypeptide(L)'
;MMLSHSNRKPLISCLGAIRVLVFHLSLTQVCRGQSHLIGPSQPIVAELGDDIILPCQLNPAEDAAGMTLEWTRPDLNPRFVHVWRSGQVLDGKTHKSFEGRTSLFINELKDGNISLKLSNVKLSDHGTYRCFIPAQDKQMFVELVTVSGAVSSPLLTLVGLDQATSGVVLQCESKGWYPEPELLWLDAEGKILSAGPTETVRGPDDLYTVSSRLTVEKRHSNNITCRVQQKKSNQIRETQIHVPDDFFNIQSSFCAVTVGLTVTLAVCILFISLLVFFMWKKNMMKPKRRQWDESDKGEKQSLTKIKNKDQVFTEEEREKEQLMTREKITVKTKHIQQKQTELQQLQEKIQSTQQNLQTLNEKLENKKKELEKPTSLLSNWFSSSQKAEAEREVEMLKKELETTETELKTKINESEDKQAEIQQLEVEIQRMETNNTEMKNVQQSADKRSECTQNQLKTENEELIQIKRHVNQLMAEVQKLNEEKQRSEDQRQQLEKELETKKQELVTQLQANAGDKNGSETLKQLRGNTITKVLKQPKDTEEDKKEAKTLKEVLEKMLTELLKQPQDTEEDKKEAKTLKEVLEKMLTEFKKQLWAEVLKRMNETETLKNLLENMNEE
;
A
#
# COMPACT_ATOMS: atom_id res chain seq x y z
N MET A 1 -89.77 64.32 -73.86
CA MET A 1 -90.12 63.94 -72.47
C MET A 1 -89.30 62.71 -72.12
N MET A 2 -88.71 62.73 -70.93
CA MET A 2 -87.59 61.95 -70.40
C MET A 2 -87.38 60.49 -70.85
N LEU A 3 -86.14 60.22 -71.29
CA LEU A 3 -85.45 58.92 -71.18
C LEU A 3 -84.66 58.88 -69.86
N SER A 4 -84.42 57.66 -69.37
CA SER A 4 -83.39 57.25 -68.40
C SER A 4 -83.79 57.09 -66.93
N HIS A 5 -83.87 55.84 -66.47
CA HIS A 5 -82.88 55.31 -65.51
C HIS A 5 -82.99 53.79 -65.38
N SER A 6 -82.09 53.08 -66.05
CA SER A 6 -81.78 51.67 -65.75
C SER A 6 -80.81 51.66 -64.57
N ASN A 7 -81.28 51.17 -63.43
CA ASN A 7 -80.48 51.00 -62.21
C ASN A 7 -79.47 49.86 -62.41
N ARG A 8 -78.27 50.18 -62.91
CA ARG A 8 -77.07 49.33 -62.75
C ARG A 8 -76.08 50.05 -61.84
N LYS A 9 -76.05 49.67 -60.56
CA LYS A 9 -74.94 49.91 -59.62
C LYS A 9 -74.27 48.56 -59.29
N PRO A 10 -72.96 48.56 -58.99
CA PRO A 10 -72.04 47.87 -59.86
C PRO A 10 -71.52 46.56 -59.27
N LEU A 11 -71.35 45.56 -60.14
CA LEU A 11 -70.59 44.32 -59.92
C LEU A 11 -69.13 44.55 -59.45
N ILE A 12 -68.65 45.80 -59.52
CA ILE A 12 -67.29 46.24 -59.16
C ILE A 12 -67.08 46.26 -57.63
N SER A 13 -68.14 46.45 -56.83
CA SER A 13 -68.03 46.46 -55.35
C SER A 13 -67.76 45.07 -54.76
N CYS A 14 -68.29 44.01 -55.37
CA CYS A 14 -68.11 42.64 -54.89
C CYS A 14 -66.69 42.11 -55.16
N LEU A 15 -66.07 42.49 -56.28
CA LEU A 15 -64.70 42.09 -56.60
C LEU A 15 -63.66 42.70 -55.65
N GLY A 16 -63.88 43.94 -55.19
CA GLY A 16 -63.05 44.59 -54.18
C GLY A 16 -63.15 43.91 -52.81
N ALA A 17 -64.37 43.59 -52.38
CA ALA A 17 -64.60 42.87 -51.12
C ALA A 17 -64.00 41.46 -51.14
N ILE A 18 -64.16 40.72 -52.24
CA ILE A 18 -63.57 39.37 -52.41
C ILE A 18 -62.04 39.45 -52.40
N ARG A 19 -61.44 40.45 -53.07
CA ARG A 19 -59.98 40.64 -53.03
C ARG A 19 -59.46 40.94 -51.63
N VAL A 20 -60.16 41.76 -50.85
CA VAL A 20 -59.79 42.06 -49.45
C VAL A 20 -59.96 40.83 -48.56
N LEU A 21 -61.01 40.04 -48.77
CA LEU A 21 -61.28 38.80 -48.02
C LEU A 21 -60.24 37.72 -48.35
N VAL A 22 -59.88 37.57 -49.63
CA VAL A 22 -58.79 36.69 -50.07
C VAL A 22 -57.45 37.20 -49.54
N PHE A 23 -57.18 38.51 -49.54
CA PHE A 23 -55.95 39.07 -48.98
C PHE A 23 -55.85 38.87 -47.46
N HIS A 24 -56.96 39.01 -46.73
CA HIS A 24 -57.04 38.71 -45.30
C HIS A 24 -56.89 37.22 -45.01
N LEU A 25 -57.55 36.34 -45.78
CA LEU A 25 -57.38 34.89 -45.68
C LEU A 25 -55.93 34.48 -45.95
N SER A 26 -55.32 35.02 -47.00
CA SER A 26 -53.90 34.84 -47.33
C SER A 26 -52.97 35.37 -46.23
N LEU A 27 -53.23 36.56 -45.67
CA LEU A 27 -52.43 37.09 -44.54
C LEU A 27 -52.58 36.22 -43.28
N THR A 28 -53.77 35.70 -42.99
CA THR A 28 -53.99 34.80 -41.85
C THR A 28 -53.30 33.44 -42.01
N GLN A 29 -53.10 32.98 -43.25
CA GLN A 29 -52.30 31.78 -43.55
C GLN A 29 -50.79 32.05 -43.52
N VAL A 30 -50.34 33.24 -43.90
CA VAL A 30 -48.91 33.62 -43.89
C VAL A 30 -48.39 33.90 -42.46
N CYS A 31 -49.25 34.27 -41.51
CA CYS A 31 -48.85 34.55 -40.12
C CYS A 31 -48.85 33.33 -39.18
N ARG A 32 -49.36 32.16 -39.60
CA ARG A 32 -49.12 30.90 -38.88
C ARG A 32 -47.74 30.38 -39.28
N GLY A 33 -46.71 30.85 -38.58
CA GLY A 33 -45.36 30.30 -38.73
C GLY A 33 -45.39 28.77 -38.57
N GLN A 34 -44.67 28.07 -39.43
CA GLN A 34 -44.54 26.61 -39.33
C GLN A 34 -43.85 26.27 -38.01
N SER A 35 -44.54 25.55 -37.12
CA SER A 35 -43.95 25.14 -35.84
C SER A 35 -42.77 24.21 -36.08
N HIS A 36 -41.77 24.25 -35.19
CA HIS A 36 -40.64 23.33 -35.20
C HIS A 36 -40.45 22.75 -33.79
N LEU A 37 -39.75 21.64 -33.69
CA LEU A 37 -39.40 21.09 -32.39
C LEU A 37 -38.22 21.86 -31.80
N ILE A 38 -38.27 22.07 -30.49
CA ILE A 38 -37.18 22.59 -29.67
C ILE A 38 -36.90 21.55 -28.59
N GLY A 39 -35.61 21.29 -28.38
CA GLY A 39 -35.10 20.43 -27.32
C GLY A 39 -34.00 21.13 -26.53
N PRO A 40 -33.34 20.42 -25.60
CA PRO A 40 -32.26 20.98 -24.81
C PRO A 40 -31.01 21.17 -25.68
N SER A 41 -30.23 22.22 -25.41
CA SER A 41 -28.96 22.49 -26.09
C SER A 41 -27.78 21.71 -25.50
N GLN A 42 -27.93 21.17 -24.29
CA GLN A 42 -26.95 20.34 -23.60
C GLN A 42 -27.54 18.98 -23.27
N PRO A 43 -26.71 17.94 -23.11
CA PRO A 43 -27.18 16.63 -22.65
C PRO A 43 -27.88 16.73 -21.30
N ILE A 44 -28.91 15.92 -21.11
CA ILE A 44 -29.56 15.75 -19.81
C ILE A 44 -28.70 14.79 -18.99
N VAL A 45 -28.30 15.19 -17.79
CA VAL A 45 -27.54 14.36 -16.86
C VAL A 45 -28.50 13.86 -15.78
N ALA A 46 -28.48 12.55 -15.49
CA ALA A 46 -29.40 11.92 -14.55
C ALA A 46 -28.69 10.89 -13.67
N GLU A 47 -28.95 10.88 -12.36
CA GLU A 47 -28.46 9.83 -11.48
C GLU A 47 -29.27 8.54 -11.64
N LEU A 48 -28.65 7.40 -11.36
CA LEU A 48 -29.35 6.11 -11.37
C LEU A 48 -30.47 6.11 -10.33
N GLY A 49 -31.66 5.69 -10.75
CA GLY A 49 -32.87 5.69 -9.92
C GLY A 49 -33.71 6.96 -10.02
N ASP A 50 -33.20 8.04 -10.63
CA ASP A 50 -33.96 9.29 -10.77
C ASP A 50 -35.18 9.16 -11.68
N ASP A 51 -36.14 10.05 -11.47
CA ASP A 51 -37.23 10.35 -12.41
C ASP A 51 -36.90 11.63 -13.17
N ILE A 52 -36.79 11.56 -14.50
CA ILE A 52 -36.37 12.68 -15.33
C ILE A 52 -37.37 13.03 -16.42
N ILE A 53 -37.15 14.19 -17.04
CA ILE A 53 -37.90 14.66 -18.20
C ILE A 53 -36.91 14.86 -19.35
N LEU A 54 -37.20 14.27 -20.50
CA LEU A 54 -36.53 14.56 -21.78
C LEU A 54 -37.36 15.62 -22.51
N PRO A 55 -36.90 16.88 -22.55
CA PRO A 55 -37.72 17.98 -23.06
C PRO A 55 -37.82 17.95 -24.59
N CYS A 56 -39.03 18.14 -25.10
CA CYS A 56 -39.31 18.31 -26.52
C CYS A 56 -40.61 19.11 -26.67
N GLN A 57 -40.56 20.25 -27.33
CA GLN A 57 -41.71 21.17 -27.42
C GLN A 57 -41.85 21.75 -28.83
N LEU A 58 -43.10 21.93 -29.27
CA LEU A 58 -43.42 22.67 -30.50
C LEU A 58 -43.35 24.18 -30.26
N ASN A 59 -42.62 24.89 -31.11
CA ASN A 59 -42.56 26.34 -31.10
C ASN A 59 -42.78 26.91 -32.51
N PRO A 60 -43.71 27.86 -32.71
CA PRO A 60 -44.77 28.25 -31.77
C PRO A 60 -45.64 27.05 -31.33
N ALA A 61 -46.28 27.18 -30.17
CA ALA A 61 -47.13 26.14 -29.59
C ALA A 61 -48.27 25.75 -30.56
N GLU A 62 -48.50 24.44 -30.68
CA GLU A 62 -49.53 23.83 -31.53
C GLU A 62 -50.14 22.64 -30.78
N ASP A 63 -51.45 22.41 -30.96
CA ASP A 63 -52.15 21.31 -30.30
C ASP A 63 -51.69 19.95 -30.86
N ALA A 64 -50.87 19.25 -30.07
CA ALA A 64 -50.31 17.94 -30.40
C ALA A 64 -51.17 16.77 -29.87
N ALA A 65 -52.28 17.01 -29.18
CA ALA A 65 -53.04 15.96 -28.50
C ALA A 65 -53.57 14.90 -29.48
N GLY A 66 -54.01 15.34 -30.67
CA GLY A 66 -54.48 14.46 -31.75
C GLY A 66 -53.39 13.92 -32.68
N MET A 67 -52.12 14.31 -32.50
CA MET A 67 -51.02 13.89 -33.37
C MET A 67 -50.49 12.49 -33.01
N THR A 68 -49.78 11.86 -33.95
CA THR A 68 -48.92 10.71 -33.61
C THR A 68 -47.57 11.24 -33.14
N LEU A 69 -47.14 10.84 -31.94
CA LEU A 69 -45.87 11.22 -31.34
C LEU A 69 -45.06 9.96 -31.07
N GLU A 70 -43.80 9.97 -31.50
CA GLU A 70 -42.88 8.84 -31.33
C GLU A 70 -41.63 9.30 -30.60
N TRP A 71 -41.40 8.71 -29.43
CA TRP A 71 -40.09 8.71 -28.80
C TRP A 71 -39.38 7.41 -29.14
N THR A 72 -38.19 7.52 -29.71
CA THR A 72 -37.43 6.36 -30.20
C THR A 72 -35.95 6.45 -29.84
N ARG A 73 -35.29 5.30 -29.78
CA ARG A 73 -33.86 5.12 -29.59
C ARG A 73 -33.29 4.39 -30.80
N PRO A 74 -32.52 5.05 -31.68
CA PRO A 74 -32.04 4.45 -32.93
C PRO A 74 -31.16 3.21 -32.75
N ASP A 75 -30.51 3.08 -31.60
CA ASP A 75 -29.61 2.00 -31.21
C ASP A 75 -30.34 0.76 -30.65
N LEU A 76 -31.66 0.84 -30.42
CA LEU A 76 -32.46 -0.27 -29.89
C LEU A 76 -33.30 -0.97 -30.95
N ASN A 77 -33.60 -2.24 -30.71
CA ASN A 77 -34.53 -3.03 -31.51
C ASN A 77 -35.49 -3.84 -30.62
N PRO A 78 -36.80 -3.52 -30.59
CA PRO A 78 -37.47 -2.42 -31.29
C PRO A 78 -37.01 -1.04 -30.80
N ARG A 79 -36.97 -0.05 -31.70
CA ARG A 79 -36.51 1.31 -31.39
C ARG A 79 -37.47 2.17 -30.56
N PHE A 80 -38.69 1.73 -30.32
CA PHE A 80 -39.73 2.57 -29.73
C PHE A 80 -39.61 2.64 -28.20
N VAL A 81 -39.50 3.84 -27.66
CA VAL A 81 -39.45 4.11 -26.21
C VAL A 81 -40.84 4.47 -25.69
N HIS A 82 -41.59 5.25 -26.47
CA HIS A 82 -42.96 5.61 -26.18
C HIS A 82 -43.67 6.01 -27.47
N VAL A 83 -44.92 5.58 -27.65
CA VAL A 83 -45.72 5.92 -28.83
C VAL A 83 -47.10 6.37 -28.40
N TRP A 84 -47.45 7.60 -28.79
CA TRP A 84 -48.79 8.17 -28.64
C TRP A 84 -49.46 8.24 -30.00
N ARG A 85 -50.69 7.73 -30.10
CA ARG A 85 -51.48 7.78 -31.33
C ARG A 85 -52.96 7.77 -30.99
N SER A 86 -53.73 8.63 -31.66
CA SER A 86 -55.19 8.65 -31.55
C SER A 86 -55.70 8.85 -30.11
N GLY A 87 -55.01 9.67 -29.32
CA GLY A 87 -55.43 9.98 -27.94
C GLY A 87 -55.08 8.91 -26.91
N GLN A 88 -54.29 7.91 -27.27
CA GLN A 88 -53.90 6.82 -26.38
C GLN A 88 -52.44 6.38 -26.59
N VAL A 89 -51.87 5.74 -25.57
CA VAL A 89 -50.59 5.06 -25.66
C VAL A 89 -50.78 3.79 -26.49
N LEU A 90 -49.83 3.49 -27.39
CA LEU A 90 -49.88 2.30 -28.22
C LEU A 90 -49.07 1.16 -27.59
N ASP A 91 -49.76 0.30 -26.86
CA ASP A 91 -49.15 -0.86 -26.20
C ASP A 91 -48.64 -1.92 -27.19
N GLY A 92 -47.61 -2.67 -26.79
CA GLY A 92 -47.05 -3.78 -27.58
C GLY A 92 -46.03 -3.40 -28.67
N LYS A 93 -45.78 -2.10 -28.90
CA LYS A 93 -44.67 -1.63 -29.77
C LYS A 93 -43.46 -1.08 -29.02
N THR A 94 -43.67 -0.67 -27.77
CA THR A 94 -42.63 -0.13 -26.89
C THR A 94 -41.61 -1.22 -26.56
N HIS A 95 -40.33 -0.84 -26.49
CA HIS A 95 -39.26 -1.71 -26.08
C HIS A 95 -39.42 -2.08 -24.60
N LYS A 96 -39.30 -3.38 -24.28
CA LYS A 96 -39.57 -3.93 -22.94
C LYS A 96 -38.89 -3.19 -21.79
N SER A 97 -37.69 -2.64 -22.00
CA SER A 97 -36.96 -1.89 -20.96
C SER A 97 -37.64 -0.58 -20.52
N PHE A 98 -38.58 -0.05 -21.30
CA PHE A 98 -39.29 1.21 -21.06
C PHE A 98 -40.77 1.01 -20.70
N GLU A 99 -41.29 -0.22 -20.77
CA GLU A 99 -42.68 -0.50 -20.40
C GLU A 99 -42.95 -0.09 -18.94
N GLY A 100 -44.06 0.63 -18.73
CA GLY A 100 -44.45 1.14 -17.41
C GLY A 100 -43.55 2.23 -16.82
N ARG A 101 -42.50 2.67 -17.54
CA ARG A 101 -41.54 3.68 -17.07
C ARG A 101 -41.64 5.02 -17.79
N THR A 102 -42.46 5.11 -18.84
CA THR A 102 -42.54 6.29 -19.69
C THR A 102 -43.95 6.87 -19.75
N SER A 103 -44.04 8.20 -19.79
CA SER A 103 -45.32 8.91 -19.96
C SER A 103 -45.12 10.27 -20.61
N LEU A 104 -46.16 10.78 -21.26
CA LEU A 104 -46.24 12.16 -21.76
C LEU A 104 -47.08 13.03 -20.83
N PHE A 105 -46.88 14.34 -20.89
CA PHE A 105 -47.70 15.33 -20.19
C PHE A 105 -49.02 15.54 -20.95
N ILE A 106 -49.96 14.61 -20.83
CA ILE A 106 -51.20 14.56 -21.62
C ILE A 106 -51.98 15.88 -21.61
N ASN A 107 -52.04 16.55 -20.45
CA ASN A 107 -52.75 17.82 -20.29
C ASN A 107 -52.07 19.02 -20.97
N GLU A 108 -50.79 18.89 -21.33
CA GLU A 108 -49.96 19.94 -21.92
C GLU A 108 -49.67 19.70 -23.41
N LEU A 109 -50.13 18.57 -23.96
CA LEU A 109 -50.03 18.27 -25.40
C LEU A 109 -50.73 19.36 -26.24
N LYS A 110 -51.86 19.89 -25.75
CA LYS A 110 -52.61 20.98 -26.39
C LYS A 110 -51.80 22.29 -26.53
N ASP A 111 -50.80 22.45 -25.67
CA ASP A 111 -49.90 23.60 -25.62
C ASP A 111 -48.54 23.29 -26.30
N GLY A 112 -48.47 22.16 -27.03
CA GLY A 112 -47.30 21.74 -27.80
C GLY A 112 -46.19 21.07 -26.97
N ASN A 113 -46.41 20.78 -25.68
CA ASN A 113 -45.43 20.05 -24.87
C ASN A 113 -45.53 18.55 -25.17
N ILE A 114 -44.51 18.00 -25.81
CA ILE A 114 -44.40 16.57 -26.14
C ILE A 114 -43.24 15.88 -25.39
N SER A 115 -42.81 16.49 -24.28
CA SER A 115 -41.72 15.99 -23.44
C SER A 115 -42.05 14.63 -22.84
N LEU A 116 -41.02 13.79 -22.70
CA LEU A 116 -41.15 12.45 -22.15
C LEU A 116 -40.71 12.43 -20.69
N LYS A 117 -41.57 11.97 -19.79
CA LYS A 117 -41.16 11.56 -18.45
C LYS A 117 -40.63 10.13 -18.50
N LEU A 118 -39.44 9.90 -17.94
CA LEU A 118 -38.82 8.59 -17.77
C LEU A 118 -38.52 8.37 -16.29
N SER A 119 -39.07 7.29 -15.71
CA SER A 119 -38.91 6.98 -14.28
C SER A 119 -37.87 5.90 -14.00
N ASN A 120 -37.26 5.96 -12.81
CA ASN A 120 -36.28 5.00 -12.31
C ASN A 120 -35.14 4.74 -13.31
N VAL A 121 -34.37 5.78 -13.66
CA VAL A 121 -33.31 5.75 -14.68
C VAL A 121 -32.30 4.63 -14.41
N LYS A 122 -31.97 3.88 -15.47
CA LYS A 122 -31.02 2.75 -15.47
C LYS A 122 -29.79 3.08 -16.32
N LEU A 123 -28.69 2.37 -16.08
CA LEU A 123 -27.46 2.48 -16.88
C LEU A 123 -27.73 2.32 -18.39
N SER A 124 -28.56 1.35 -18.76
CA SER A 124 -28.96 1.07 -20.15
C SER A 124 -29.75 2.19 -20.83
N ASP A 125 -30.29 3.15 -20.07
CA ASP A 125 -31.02 4.27 -20.62
C ASP A 125 -30.08 5.36 -21.17
N HIS A 126 -28.77 5.31 -20.88
CA HIS A 126 -27.78 6.21 -21.48
C HIS A 126 -27.86 6.20 -23.01
N GLY A 127 -27.93 7.37 -23.64
CA GLY A 127 -27.83 7.52 -25.10
C GLY A 127 -28.80 8.54 -25.69
N THR A 128 -28.94 8.51 -27.02
CA THR A 128 -29.62 9.56 -27.77
C THR A 128 -31.04 9.18 -28.15
N TYR A 129 -32.01 9.89 -27.57
CA TYR A 129 -33.43 9.75 -27.85
C TYR A 129 -33.83 10.66 -29.01
N ARG A 130 -34.78 10.21 -29.81
CA ARG A 130 -35.38 10.94 -30.92
C ARG A 130 -36.86 11.13 -30.66
N CYS A 131 -37.25 12.38 -30.52
CA CYS A 131 -38.62 12.88 -30.47
C CYS A 131 -39.08 13.16 -31.90
N PHE A 132 -40.19 12.55 -32.35
CA PHE A 132 -40.61 12.60 -33.75
C PHE A 132 -42.12 12.74 -33.91
N ILE A 133 -42.53 13.60 -34.86
CA ILE A 133 -43.91 13.76 -35.31
C ILE A 133 -43.97 13.32 -36.79
N PRO A 134 -44.39 12.07 -37.08
CA PRO A 134 -44.33 11.51 -38.43
C PRO A 134 -45.13 12.29 -39.48
N ALA A 135 -46.34 12.75 -39.12
CA ALA A 135 -47.24 13.43 -40.05
C ALA A 135 -46.68 14.79 -40.53
N GLN A 136 -45.75 15.37 -39.79
CA GLN A 136 -45.16 16.68 -40.08
C GLN A 136 -43.67 16.58 -40.42
N ASP A 137 -43.09 15.38 -40.39
CA ASP A 137 -41.66 15.10 -40.55
C ASP A 137 -40.76 15.98 -39.67
N LYS A 138 -41.18 16.21 -38.42
CA LYS A 138 -40.43 17.01 -37.44
C LYS A 138 -39.75 16.11 -36.44
N GLN A 139 -38.44 16.29 -36.25
CA GLN A 139 -37.66 15.55 -35.27
C GLN A 139 -36.74 16.42 -34.43
N MET A 140 -36.45 15.95 -33.22
CA MET A 140 -35.47 16.51 -32.30
C MET A 140 -34.73 15.37 -31.61
N PHE A 141 -33.44 15.57 -31.33
CA PHE A 141 -32.61 14.60 -30.62
C PHE A 141 -32.27 15.12 -29.23
N VAL A 142 -32.34 14.24 -28.24
CA VAL A 142 -32.04 14.54 -26.83
C VAL A 142 -31.04 13.49 -26.33
N GLU A 143 -29.84 13.92 -25.95
CA GLU A 143 -28.83 13.04 -25.34
C GLU A 143 -29.09 12.92 -23.84
N LEU A 144 -29.19 11.69 -23.33
CA LEU A 144 -29.24 11.37 -21.91
C LEU A 144 -27.92 10.74 -21.47
N VAL A 145 -27.25 11.37 -20.51
CA VAL A 145 -26.06 10.86 -19.84
C VAL A 145 -26.44 10.40 -18.44
N THR A 146 -26.41 9.09 -18.21
CA THR A 146 -26.64 8.53 -16.88
C THR A 146 -25.35 8.54 -16.06
N VAL A 147 -25.46 8.85 -14.77
CA VAL A 147 -24.32 8.93 -13.85
C VAL A 147 -24.60 8.17 -12.56
N SER A 148 -23.53 7.70 -11.93
CA SER A 148 -23.61 7.08 -10.60
C SER A 148 -23.52 8.15 -9.50
N GLY A 149 -24.49 8.16 -8.59
CA GLY A 149 -24.43 8.99 -7.37
C GLY A 149 -23.49 8.45 -6.30
N ALA A 150 -23.11 7.16 -6.37
CA ALA A 150 -22.34 6.46 -5.35
C ALA A 150 -20.82 6.40 -5.65
N VAL A 151 -20.23 7.52 -6.09
CA VAL A 151 -18.78 7.60 -6.37
C VAL A 151 -17.95 7.71 -5.09
N SER A 152 -16.88 6.93 -4.99
CA SER A 152 -15.96 6.99 -3.85
C SER A 152 -14.92 8.10 -4.02
N SER A 153 -14.47 8.71 -2.91
CA SER A 153 -13.26 9.55 -2.95
C SER A 153 -12.05 8.71 -3.40
N PRO A 154 -11.09 9.28 -4.15
CA PRO A 154 -9.89 8.57 -4.55
C PRO A 154 -9.04 8.19 -3.34
N LEU A 155 -8.63 6.93 -3.28
CA LEU A 155 -7.72 6.40 -2.28
C LEU A 155 -6.27 6.54 -2.79
N LEU A 156 -5.47 7.33 -2.09
CA LEU A 156 -4.04 7.48 -2.37
C LEU A 156 -3.21 6.59 -1.46
N THR A 157 -2.32 5.82 -2.05
CA THR A 157 -1.43 4.89 -1.35
C THR A 157 0.00 5.02 -1.87
N LEU A 158 0.97 4.87 -0.97
CA LEU A 158 2.38 4.74 -1.32
C LEU A 158 2.67 3.26 -1.52
N VAL A 159 3.02 2.85 -2.74
CA VAL A 159 3.16 1.43 -3.12
C VAL A 159 4.61 0.95 -3.20
N GLY A 160 5.57 1.86 -3.27
CA GLY A 160 6.98 1.50 -3.22
C GLY A 160 7.93 2.60 -3.63
N LEU A 161 9.19 2.21 -3.81
CA LEU A 161 10.26 3.05 -4.33
C LEU A 161 10.72 2.49 -5.69
N ASP A 162 10.88 3.36 -6.67
CA ASP A 162 11.48 3.00 -7.95
C ASP A 162 13.01 2.99 -7.83
N GLN A 163 13.60 1.81 -7.98
CA GLN A 163 15.03 1.59 -7.79
C GLN A 163 15.88 2.28 -8.87
N ALA A 164 15.32 2.53 -10.06
CA ALA A 164 16.05 3.16 -11.16
C ALA A 164 16.19 4.68 -10.96
N THR A 165 15.13 5.34 -10.49
CA THR A 165 15.08 6.81 -10.35
C THR A 165 15.20 7.30 -8.91
N SER A 166 15.19 6.39 -7.91
CA SER A 166 15.02 6.75 -6.49
C SER A 166 13.75 7.58 -6.24
N GLY A 167 12.71 7.38 -7.07
CA GLY A 167 11.41 8.05 -6.94
C GLY A 167 10.44 7.28 -6.06
N VAL A 168 9.44 7.97 -5.50
CA VAL A 168 8.36 7.38 -4.71
C VAL A 168 7.20 7.02 -5.64
N VAL A 169 6.74 5.77 -5.60
CA VAL A 169 5.61 5.32 -6.43
C VAL A 169 4.31 5.44 -5.63
N LEU A 170 3.40 6.27 -6.14
CA LEU A 170 2.05 6.46 -5.62
C LEU A 170 1.05 5.69 -6.49
N GLN A 171 0.02 5.13 -5.85
CA GLN A 171 -1.14 4.54 -6.53
C GLN A 171 -2.41 5.25 -6.05
N CYS A 172 -3.22 5.67 -7.02
CA CYS A 172 -4.54 6.25 -6.80
C CYS A 172 -5.60 5.29 -7.31
N GLU A 173 -6.66 5.04 -6.54
CA GLU A 173 -7.79 4.18 -6.94
C GLU A 173 -9.13 4.81 -6.52
N SER A 174 -10.15 4.78 -7.38
CA SER A 174 -11.50 5.27 -7.07
C SER A 174 -12.57 4.39 -7.73
N LYS A 175 -13.72 4.23 -7.07
CA LYS A 175 -14.77 3.25 -7.41
C LYS A 175 -16.13 3.89 -7.61
N GLY A 176 -17.01 3.15 -8.28
CA GLY A 176 -18.43 3.48 -8.38
C GLY A 176 -18.76 4.48 -9.49
N TRP A 177 -17.90 4.64 -10.49
CA TRP A 177 -18.10 5.64 -11.56
C TRP A 177 -18.93 5.09 -12.71
N TYR A 178 -19.81 5.91 -13.25
CA TYR A 178 -20.41 5.66 -14.56
C TYR A 178 -20.78 7.00 -15.20
N PRO A 179 -20.52 7.25 -16.49
CA PRO A 179 -19.70 6.42 -17.40
C PRO A 179 -18.21 6.37 -16.97
N GLU A 180 -17.32 5.83 -17.80
CA GLU A 180 -15.89 5.76 -17.49
C GLU A 180 -15.29 7.15 -17.17
N PRO A 181 -14.59 7.33 -16.03
CA PRO A 181 -14.01 8.61 -15.62
C PRO A 181 -12.57 8.82 -16.14
N GLU A 182 -12.12 10.08 -16.15
CA GLU A 182 -10.70 10.44 -16.33
C GLU A 182 -10.01 10.53 -14.98
N LEU A 183 -8.80 9.96 -14.85
CA LEU A 183 -7.93 10.13 -13.67
C LEU A 183 -6.71 10.96 -14.05
N LEU A 184 -6.48 12.05 -13.31
CA LEU A 184 -5.39 13.00 -13.52
C LEU A 184 -4.55 13.14 -12.26
N TRP A 185 -3.24 13.27 -12.44
CA TRP A 185 -2.30 13.63 -11.38
C TRP A 185 -1.91 15.10 -11.53
N LEU A 186 -1.95 15.84 -10.43
CA LEU A 186 -1.65 17.27 -10.38
C LEU A 186 -0.57 17.55 -9.33
N ASP A 187 0.30 18.52 -9.61
CA ASP A 187 1.22 19.09 -8.62
C ASP A 187 0.51 20.10 -7.69
N ALA A 188 1.25 20.76 -6.79
CA ALA A 188 0.71 21.75 -5.86
C ALA A 188 0.13 22.98 -6.58
N GLU A 189 0.63 23.28 -7.78
CA GLU A 189 0.20 24.39 -8.61
C GLU A 189 -1.02 24.03 -9.48
N GLY A 190 -1.46 22.76 -9.43
CA GLY A 190 -2.60 22.27 -10.20
C GLY A 190 -2.26 21.92 -11.67
N LYS A 191 -0.99 21.79 -12.01
CA LYS A 191 -0.52 21.40 -13.34
C LYS A 191 -0.45 19.87 -13.45
N ILE A 192 -0.81 19.37 -14.63
CA ILE A 192 -0.85 17.93 -14.92
C ILE A 192 0.56 17.34 -14.91
N LEU A 193 0.72 16.25 -14.16
CA LEU A 193 1.91 15.42 -14.11
C LEU A 193 1.81 14.25 -15.10
N SER A 194 2.95 13.87 -15.68
CA SER A 194 3.02 12.71 -16.56
C SER A 194 3.04 11.43 -15.72
N ALA A 195 2.02 10.58 -15.88
CA ALA A 195 1.87 9.32 -15.15
C ALA A 195 1.84 8.12 -16.10
N GLY A 196 1.83 6.91 -15.53
CA GLY A 196 1.58 5.69 -16.30
C GLY A 196 0.16 5.65 -16.88
N PRO A 197 -0.14 4.66 -17.74
CA PRO A 197 -1.49 4.48 -18.26
C PRO A 197 -2.49 4.30 -17.12
N THR A 198 -3.69 4.85 -17.29
CA THR A 198 -4.79 4.65 -16.36
C THR A 198 -5.42 3.29 -16.63
N GLU A 199 -5.63 2.50 -15.59
CA GLU A 199 -6.30 1.21 -15.64
C GLU A 199 -7.75 1.38 -15.18
N THR A 200 -8.68 0.92 -16.01
CA THR A 200 -10.12 0.95 -15.72
C THR A 200 -10.70 -0.44 -15.77
N VAL A 201 -11.33 -0.85 -14.67
CA VAL A 201 -11.99 -2.16 -14.55
C VAL A 201 -13.47 -1.94 -14.34
N ARG A 202 -14.29 -2.64 -15.12
CA ARG A 202 -15.75 -2.63 -14.97
C ARG A 202 -16.19 -3.74 -14.03
N GLY A 203 -16.86 -3.35 -12.95
CA GLY A 203 -17.36 -4.24 -11.91
C GLY A 203 -18.61 -5.02 -12.34
N PRO A 204 -19.07 -5.98 -11.52
CA PRO A 204 -20.31 -6.72 -11.75
C PRO A 204 -21.57 -5.85 -11.63
N ASP A 205 -21.44 -4.68 -11.01
CA ASP A 205 -22.45 -3.61 -10.91
C ASP A 205 -22.49 -2.71 -12.15
N ASP A 206 -21.72 -3.02 -13.18
CA ASP A 206 -21.51 -2.21 -14.38
C ASP A 206 -20.88 -0.82 -14.12
N LEU A 207 -20.33 -0.60 -12.92
CA LEU A 207 -19.63 0.63 -12.54
C LEU A 207 -18.12 0.46 -12.73
N TYR A 208 -17.45 1.57 -13.02
CA TYR A 208 -16.02 1.65 -13.25
C TYR A 208 -15.26 1.87 -11.93
N THR A 209 -14.20 1.08 -11.77
CA THR A 209 -13.09 1.35 -10.85
C THR A 209 -11.91 1.82 -11.69
N VAL A 210 -11.38 2.99 -11.37
CA VAL A 210 -10.25 3.60 -12.06
C VAL A 210 -9.04 3.63 -11.14
N SER A 211 -7.88 3.29 -11.68
CA SER A 211 -6.62 3.36 -10.94
C SER A 211 -5.47 3.82 -11.81
N SER A 212 -4.48 4.45 -11.21
CA SER A 212 -3.28 4.91 -11.91
C SER A 212 -2.09 4.94 -10.94
N ARG A 213 -0.89 4.81 -11.49
CA ARG A 213 0.37 4.88 -10.76
C ARG A 213 1.21 6.05 -11.25
N LEU A 214 1.81 6.78 -10.31
CA LEU A 214 2.70 7.90 -10.56
C LEU A 214 4.01 7.70 -9.79
N THR A 215 5.14 7.84 -10.47
CA THR A 215 6.45 7.94 -9.82
C THR A 215 6.80 9.41 -9.62
N VAL A 216 6.90 9.83 -8.36
CA VAL A 216 7.26 11.19 -7.97
C VAL A 216 8.76 11.23 -7.70
N GLU A 217 9.47 12.10 -8.41
CA GLU A 217 10.89 12.41 -8.13
C GLU A 217 11.01 13.68 -7.29
N LYS A 218 12.10 13.83 -6.52
CA LYS A 218 12.40 15.00 -5.66
C LYS A 218 12.29 16.38 -6.34
N ARG A 219 12.33 16.44 -7.68
CA ARG A 219 12.20 17.69 -8.45
C ARG A 219 10.76 18.25 -8.46
N HIS A 220 9.78 17.45 -8.11
CA HIS A 220 8.37 17.83 -8.12
C HIS A 220 7.94 18.33 -6.73
N SER A 221 6.85 19.11 -6.69
CA SER A 221 6.19 19.50 -5.44
C SER A 221 5.98 18.29 -4.53
N ASN A 222 6.22 18.47 -3.22
CA ASN A 222 5.95 17.43 -2.23
C ASN A 222 4.45 17.20 -2.01
N ASN A 223 3.56 18.09 -2.49
CA ASN A 223 2.12 17.87 -2.48
C ASN A 223 1.64 17.42 -3.85
N ILE A 224 0.97 16.27 -3.88
CA ILE A 224 0.48 15.62 -5.09
C ILE A 224 -1.02 15.37 -4.94
N THR A 225 -1.78 15.77 -5.95
CA THR A 225 -3.24 15.58 -5.98
C THR A 225 -3.61 14.56 -7.05
N CYS A 226 -4.42 13.58 -6.67
CA CYS A 226 -5.12 12.75 -7.65
C CYS A 226 -6.55 13.24 -7.79
N ARG A 227 -6.94 13.56 -9.02
CA ARG A 227 -8.28 14.01 -9.39
C ARG A 227 -8.91 13.00 -10.32
N VAL A 228 -10.11 12.53 -9.97
CA VAL A 228 -10.96 11.73 -10.82
C VAL A 228 -12.14 12.59 -11.26
N GLN A 229 -12.38 12.69 -12.56
CA GLN A 229 -13.36 13.62 -13.13
C GLN A 229 -14.13 13.03 -14.33
N GLN A 230 -15.35 13.52 -14.53
CA GLN A 230 -16.16 13.30 -15.73
C GLN A 230 -16.59 14.66 -16.30
N LYS A 231 -16.09 14.98 -17.50
CA LYS A 231 -16.38 16.28 -18.14
C LYS A 231 -17.86 16.45 -18.52
N LYS A 232 -18.52 15.39 -18.99
CA LYS A 232 -19.93 15.47 -19.44
C LYS A 232 -20.91 15.74 -18.31
N SER A 233 -20.64 15.23 -17.11
CA SER A 233 -21.50 15.37 -15.93
C SER A 233 -21.04 16.44 -14.95
N ASN A 234 -19.85 17.03 -15.17
CA ASN A 234 -19.16 17.91 -14.23
C ASN A 234 -18.94 17.28 -12.84
N GLN A 235 -18.85 15.95 -12.76
CA GLN A 235 -18.59 15.23 -11.51
C GLN A 235 -17.07 15.15 -11.27
N ILE A 236 -16.61 15.59 -10.10
CA ILE A 236 -15.19 15.62 -9.72
C ILE A 236 -15.01 15.11 -8.28
N ARG A 237 -13.96 14.32 -8.05
CA ARG A 237 -13.46 13.93 -6.73
C ARG A 237 -11.95 14.00 -6.72
N GLU A 238 -11.36 14.50 -5.64
CA GLU A 238 -9.91 14.62 -5.52
C GLU A 238 -9.42 14.33 -4.10
N THR A 239 -8.19 13.83 -4.01
CA THR A 239 -7.47 13.56 -2.76
C THR A 239 -6.03 13.99 -2.94
N GLN A 240 -5.44 14.56 -1.88
CA GLN A 240 -4.05 15.03 -1.87
C GLN A 240 -3.20 14.25 -0.87
N ILE A 241 -1.91 14.11 -1.18
CA ILE A 241 -0.90 13.55 -0.29
C ILE A 241 0.35 14.42 -0.28
N HIS A 242 0.93 14.57 0.91
CA HIS A 242 2.27 15.14 1.06
C HIS A 242 3.29 13.99 1.15
N VAL A 243 4.28 13.99 0.26
CA VAL A 243 5.39 13.03 0.25
C VAL A 243 6.55 13.61 1.07
N PRO A 244 6.90 13.03 2.24
CA PRO A 244 8.01 13.52 3.06
C PRO A 244 9.36 13.40 2.36
N ASP A 245 10.26 14.36 2.61
CA ASP A 245 11.59 14.42 1.98
C ASP A 245 12.48 13.21 2.31
N ASP A 246 12.25 12.55 3.45
CA ASP A 246 13.05 11.42 3.92
C ASP A 246 13.01 10.22 2.98
N PHE A 247 11.93 10.04 2.22
CA PHE A 247 11.80 8.97 1.23
C PHE A 247 12.76 9.12 0.04
N PHE A 248 13.27 10.34 -0.22
CA PHE A 248 14.20 10.61 -1.32
C PHE A 248 15.68 10.50 -0.93
N ASN A 249 16.00 10.33 0.36
CA ASN A 249 17.38 10.40 0.87
C ASN A 249 18.12 9.05 0.89
N ILE A 250 17.58 8.00 0.27
CA ILE A 250 18.11 6.62 0.41
C ILE A 250 19.31 6.32 -0.51
N GLN A 251 19.63 7.14 -1.52
CA GLN A 251 20.68 6.82 -2.49
C GLN A 251 21.61 8.02 -2.83
N SER A 252 22.52 8.40 -1.91
CA SER A 252 23.66 9.23 -2.34
C SER A 252 24.96 9.11 -1.52
N SER A 253 24.96 8.46 -0.36
CA SER A 253 26.16 8.46 0.49
C SER A 253 27.12 7.28 0.27
N PHE A 254 26.65 6.16 -0.29
CA PHE A 254 27.46 4.93 -0.31
C PHE A 254 28.41 4.81 -1.51
N CYS A 255 28.11 5.39 -2.68
CA CYS A 255 29.00 5.29 -3.85
C CYS A 255 30.20 6.25 -3.80
N ALA A 256 30.04 7.47 -3.29
CA ALA A 256 31.14 8.42 -3.19
C ALA A 256 32.17 8.03 -2.11
N VAL A 257 31.68 7.50 -0.98
CA VAL A 257 32.54 7.05 0.13
C VAL A 257 33.31 5.78 -0.23
N THR A 258 32.69 4.83 -0.94
CA THR A 258 33.37 3.60 -1.39
C THR A 258 34.42 3.87 -2.48
N VAL A 259 34.16 4.78 -3.42
CA VAL A 259 35.17 5.19 -4.41
C VAL A 259 36.31 5.98 -3.75
N GLY A 260 36.00 6.87 -2.80
CA GLY A 260 37.02 7.60 -2.03
C GLY A 260 37.93 6.66 -1.21
N LEU A 261 37.33 5.68 -0.51
CA LEU A 261 38.09 4.71 0.28
C LEU A 261 38.94 3.79 -0.58
N THR A 262 38.44 3.31 -1.73
CA THR A 262 39.21 2.44 -2.65
C THR A 262 40.38 3.16 -3.30
N VAL A 263 40.20 4.41 -3.74
CA VAL A 263 41.29 5.24 -4.27
C VAL A 263 42.31 5.55 -3.18
N THR A 264 41.86 5.88 -1.96
CA THR A 264 42.75 6.16 -0.83
C THR A 264 43.55 4.92 -0.43
N LEU A 265 42.92 3.74 -0.40
CA LEU A 265 43.60 2.46 -0.15
C LEU A 265 44.61 2.14 -1.24
N ALA A 266 44.28 2.32 -2.51
CA ALA A 266 45.20 2.09 -3.62
C ALA A 266 46.43 3.02 -3.56
N VAL A 267 46.21 4.31 -3.25
CA VAL A 267 47.29 5.29 -3.04
C VAL A 267 48.13 4.92 -1.82
N CYS A 268 47.52 4.49 -0.71
CA CYS A 268 48.23 4.04 0.48
C CYS A 268 49.07 2.80 0.19
N ILE A 269 48.54 1.82 -0.56
CA ILE A 269 49.28 0.61 -0.95
C ILE A 269 50.46 0.97 -1.87
N LEU A 270 50.27 1.88 -2.82
CA LEU A 270 51.36 2.39 -3.67
C LEU A 270 52.42 3.10 -2.82
N PHE A 271 52.01 3.96 -1.88
CA PHE A 271 52.93 4.66 -0.99
C PHE A 271 53.67 3.70 -0.06
N ILE A 272 52.99 2.70 0.50
CA ILE A 272 53.59 1.66 1.33
C ILE A 272 54.56 0.81 0.50
N SER A 273 54.23 0.45 -0.74
CA SER A 273 55.13 -0.29 -1.61
C SER A 273 56.39 0.51 -1.97
N LEU A 274 56.26 1.82 -2.21
CA LEU A 274 57.38 2.75 -2.41
C LEU A 274 58.19 2.94 -1.13
N LEU A 275 57.56 3.03 0.04
CA LEU A 275 58.21 3.13 1.34
C LEU A 275 58.94 1.83 1.70
N VAL A 276 58.37 0.66 1.42
CA VAL A 276 59.03 -0.64 1.60
C VAL A 276 60.22 -0.75 0.66
N PHE A 277 60.09 -0.35 -0.61
CA PHE A 277 61.19 -0.29 -1.56
C PHE A 277 62.30 0.68 -1.11
N PHE A 278 61.94 1.86 -0.59
CA PHE A 278 62.87 2.83 -0.03
C PHE A 278 63.51 2.37 1.28
N MET A 279 62.76 1.70 2.16
CA MET A 279 63.28 1.14 3.41
C MET A 279 64.21 -0.04 3.13
N TRP A 280 63.91 -0.87 2.13
CA TRP A 280 64.80 -1.92 1.66
C TRP A 280 66.09 -1.33 1.07
N LYS A 281 65.99 -0.19 0.37
CA LYS A 281 67.13 0.59 -0.13
C LYS A 281 67.90 1.34 0.98
N LYS A 282 67.26 1.68 2.10
CA LYS A 282 67.82 2.56 3.15
C LYS A 282 68.20 1.82 4.45
N ASN A 283 68.03 0.49 4.52
CA ASN A 283 68.48 -0.34 5.65
C ASN A 283 69.97 -0.75 5.57
N MET A 284 70.74 -0.15 4.64
CA MET A 284 72.15 0.16 4.85
C MET A 284 72.24 1.59 5.40
N MET A 285 72.44 1.70 6.72
CA MET A 285 72.73 2.89 7.54
C MET A 285 71.63 3.35 8.53
N LYS A 286 72.05 3.32 9.81
CA LYS A 286 71.29 3.42 11.08
C LYS A 286 71.03 4.87 11.56
N PRO A 287 70.25 5.09 12.66
CA PRO A 287 69.12 6.03 12.72
C PRO A 287 69.37 7.31 13.57
N LYS A 288 68.38 8.22 13.59
CA LYS A 288 68.34 9.43 14.44
C LYS A 288 67.09 9.46 15.33
N ARG A 289 67.32 9.87 16.57
CA ARG A 289 66.42 10.08 17.74
C ARG A 289 65.62 11.40 17.59
N ARG A 290 64.41 11.49 18.19
CA ARG A 290 63.77 12.67 18.87
C ARG A 290 62.29 12.30 19.16
N GLN A 291 61.83 12.31 20.42
CA GLN A 291 61.44 13.43 21.30
C GLN A 291 60.00 13.92 21.02
N TRP A 292 59.16 13.81 22.07
CA TRP A 292 57.74 14.18 22.17
C TRP A 292 57.56 15.68 22.39
N ASP A 293 56.37 16.20 22.09
CA ASP A 293 55.68 17.27 22.85
C ASP A 293 54.15 17.19 22.61
N GLU A 294 53.44 17.89 23.48
CA GLU A 294 52.22 17.54 24.21
C GLU A 294 51.05 18.51 23.88
N SER A 295 49.94 18.40 24.63
CA SER A 295 48.74 19.28 24.75
C SER A 295 47.52 18.99 23.84
N ASP A 296 46.26 19.04 24.28
CA ASP A 296 45.61 19.25 25.59
C ASP A 296 44.08 19.03 25.44
N LYS A 297 43.39 18.82 26.58
CA LYS A 297 41.96 19.12 26.92
C LYS A 297 40.75 18.38 26.28
N GLY A 298 40.31 17.37 27.04
CA GLY A 298 39.00 17.15 27.72
C GLY A 298 37.70 17.92 27.36
N GLU A 299 36.55 17.23 27.45
CA GLU A 299 35.43 17.54 28.38
C GLU A 299 34.41 16.37 28.45
N LYS A 300 33.58 16.37 29.51
CA LYS A 300 32.78 15.28 30.09
C LYS A 300 31.32 15.21 29.59
N GLN A 301 30.75 14.01 29.75
CA GLN A 301 29.38 13.66 30.18
C GLN A 301 28.16 14.14 29.36
N SER A 302 27.34 13.18 28.92
CA SER A 302 25.94 13.14 29.36
C SER A 302 25.36 11.72 29.25
N LEU A 303 24.67 11.32 30.31
CA LEU A 303 24.03 10.03 30.52
C LEU A 303 22.59 10.08 29.97
N THR A 304 22.15 8.97 29.36
CA THR A 304 20.75 8.45 29.35
C THR A 304 19.62 9.32 28.79
N LYS A 305 19.05 8.88 27.66
CA LYS A 305 17.60 8.85 27.39
C LYS A 305 17.34 8.05 26.10
N ILE A 306 17.01 6.76 26.23
CA ILE A 306 16.23 6.07 25.21
C ILE A 306 15.05 5.42 25.94
N LYS A 307 13.89 6.07 25.82
CA LYS A 307 12.58 5.44 26.01
C LYS A 307 11.82 5.59 24.69
N ASN A 308 11.70 4.45 24.02
CA ASN A 308 10.57 3.86 23.29
C ASN A 308 9.74 4.68 22.28
N LYS A 309 9.23 3.93 21.28
CA LYS A 309 8.35 4.27 20.14
C LYS A 309 9.17 4.71 18.93
N ASP A 310 9.22 3.98 17.82
CA ASP A 310 8.15 3.29 17.11
C ASP A 310 8.68 2.07 16.35
N GLN A 311 8.37 0.85 16.81
CA GLN A 311 8.40 -0.35 15.96
C GLN A 311 7.72 -1.53 16.69
N VAL A 312 6.44 -1.35 16.99
CA VAL A 312 5.54 -2.48 17.23
C VAL A 312 4.28 -2.17 16.43
N PHE A 313 4.36 -2.40 15.13
CA PHE A 313 3.15 -2.67 14.35
C PHE A 313 2.70 -4.05 14.82
N THR A 314 1.71 -4.06 15.69
CA THR A 314 1.39 -5.18 16.57
C THR A 314 1.16 -6.46 15.78
N GLU A 315 1.85 -7.54 16.16
CA GLU A 315 1.54 -8.92 15.73
C GLU A 315 0.03 -9.21 15.85
N GLU A 316 -0.59 -8.59 16.86
CA GLU A 316 -2.03 -8.59 17.14
C GLU A 316 -2.90 -8.02 16.00
N GLU A 317 -2.43 -7.03 15.24
CA GLU A 317 -3.17 -6.47 14.08
C GLU A 317 -3.07 -7.40 12.86
N ARG A 318 -1.92 -8.06 12.65
CA ARG A 318 -1.76 -9.10 11.61
C ARG A 318 -2.59 -10.35 11.92
N GLU A 319 -2.66 -10.77 13.18
CA GLU A 319 -3.54 -11.87 13.62
C GLU A 319 -5.02 -11.52 13.45
N LYS A 320 -5.43 -10.27 13.74
CA LYS A 320 -6.80 -9.78 13.49
C LYS A 320 -7.14 -9.79 12.01
N GLU A 321 -6.23 -9.38 11.13
CA GLU A 321 -6.45 -9.40 9.68
C GLU A 321 -6.55 -10.83 9.11
N GLN A 322 -5.74 -11.77 9.63
CA GLN A 322 -5.82 -13.18 9.29
C GLN A 322 -7.13 -13.83 9.80
N LEU A 323 -7.57 -13.50 11.02
CA LEU A 323 -8.83 -13.98 11.60
C LEU A 323 -10.03 -13.50 10.80
N MET A 324 -10.05 -12.20 10.45
CA MET A 324 -11.08 -11.60 9.60
C MET A 324 -11.17 -12.25 8.21
N THR A 325 -10.03 -12.68 7.66
CA THR A 325 -9.99 -13.36 6.34
C THR A 325 -10.54 -14.79 6.44
N ARG A 326 -10.24 -15.53 7.50
CA ARG A 326 -10.82 -16.86 7.77
C ARG A 326 -12.34 -16.82 7.97
N GLU A 327 -12.85 -15.79 8.65
CA GLU A 327 -14.28 -15.60 8.82
C GLU A 327 -14.99 -15.31 7.48
N LYS A 328 -14.40 -14.45 6.63
CA LYS A 328 -14.92 -14.18 5.28
C LYS A 328 -14.99 -15.43 4.40
N ILE A 329 -13.96 -16.29 4.44
CA ILE A 329 -13.96 -17.59 3.72
C ILE A 329 -15.08 -18.50 4.25
N THR A 330 -15.30 -18.52 5.56
CA THR A 330 -16.34 -19.34 6.20
C THR A 330 -17.74 -18.89 5.79
N VAL A 331 -18.00 -17.58 5.78
CA VAL A 331 -19.28 -17.01 5.33
C VAL A 331 -19.55 -17.32 3.85
N LYS A 332 -18.55 -17.12 2.98
CA LYS A 332 -18.68 -17.44 1.55
C LYS A 332 -18.92 -18.93 1.30
N THR A 333 -18.27 -19.80 2.08
CA THR A 333 -18.47 -21.25 1.98
C THR A 333 -19.90 -21.66 2.36
N LYS A 334 -20.48 -21.05 3.40
CA LYS A 334 -21.90 -21.26 3.76
C LYS A 334 -22.84 -20.78 2.67
N HIS A 335 -22.55 -19.64 2.03
CA HIS A 335 -23.37 -19.11 0.94
C HIS A 335 -23.36 -20.03 -0.30
N ILE A 336 -22.20 -20.60 -0.65
CA ILE A 336 -22.08 -21.61 -1.72
C ILE A 336 -22.93 -22.85 -1.39
N GLN A 337 -22.85 -23.35 -0.14
CA GLN A 337 -23.66 -24.51 0.29
C GLN A 337 -25.17 -24.25 0.22
N GLN A 338 -25.60 -23.03 0.55
CA GLN A 338 -27.00 -22.64 0.41
C GLN A 338 -27.45 -22.68 -1.05
N LYS A 339 -26.70 -22.07 -1.97
CA LYS A 339 -27.01 -22.10 -3.40
C LYS A 339 -26.97 -23.51 -4.00
N GLN A 340 -26.05 -24.36 -3.54
CA GLN A 340 -26.05 -25.80 -3.91
C GLN A 340 -27.32 -26.52 -3.46
N THR A 341 -27.88 -26.16 -2.29
CA THR A 341 -29.14 -26.73 -1.79
C THR A 341 -30.34 -26.25 -2.62
N GLU A 342 -30.38 -24.97 -2.99
CA GLU A 342 -31.40 -24.40 -3.87
C GLU A 342 -31.37 -25.07 -5.26
N LEU A 343 -30.17 -25.31 -5.80
CA LEU A 343 -29.97 -26.04 -7.04
C LEU A 343 -30.51 -27.48 -6.97
N GLN A 344 -30.21 -28.21 -5.88
CA GLN A 344 -30.72 -29.56 -5.67
C GLN A 344 -32.26 -29.61 -5.64
N GLN A 345 -32.90 -28.66 -4.95
CA GLN A 345 -34.36 -28.57 -4.90
C GLN A 345 -34.98 -28.28 -6.27
N LEU A 346 -34.33 -27.46 -7.10
CA LEU A 346 -34.77 -27.19 -8.47
C LEU A 346 -34.62 -28.42 -9.37
N GLN A 347 -33.51 -29.16 -9.24
CA GLN A 347 -33.28 -30.41 -9.96
C GLN A 347 -34.37 -31.46 -9.63
N GLU A 348 -34.74 -31.63 -8.36
CA GLU A 348 -35.82 -32.52 -7.95
C GLU A 348 -37.18 -32.12 -8.54
N LYS A 349 -37.48 -30.81 -8.57
CA LYS A 349 -38.71 -30.28 -9.17
C LYS A 349 -38.78 -30.51 -10.68
N ILE A 350 -37.66 -30.36 -11.40
CA ILE A 350 -37.61 -30.67 -12.84
C ILE A 350 -37.80 -32.17 -13.06
N GLN A 351 -37.14 -33.01 -12.27
CA GLN A 351 -37.29 -34.46 -12.37
C GLN A 351 -38.75 -34.91 -12.17
N SER A 352 -39.44 -34.34 -11.17
CA SER A 352 -40.87 -34.56 -10.95
C SER A 352 -41.73 -34.07 -12.13
N THR A 353 -41.40 -32.90 -12.69
CA THR A 353 -42.11 -32.36 -13.87
C THR A 353 -41.92 -33.25 -15.10
N GLN A 354 -40.72 -33.80 -15.29
CA GLN A 354 -40.40 -34.71 -16.39
C GLN A 354 -41.16 -36.05 -16.30
N GLN A 355 -41.32 -36.60 -15.08
CA GLN A 355 -42.16 -37.78 -14.85
C GLN A 355 -43.64 -37.52 -15.16
N ASN A 356 -44.15 -36.33 -14.77
CA ASN A 356 -45.51 -35.93 -15.09
C ASN A 356 -45.72 -35.78 -16.61
N LEU A 357 -44.74 -35.22 -17.33
CA LEU A 357 -44.77 -35.11 -18.79
C LEU A 357 -44.79 -36.47 -19.47
N GLN A 358 -44.01 -37.44 -19.00
CA GLN A 358 -44.05 -38.82 -19.48
C GLN A 358 -45.45 -39.43 -19.32
N THR A 359 -46.05 -39.25 -18.15
CA THR A 359 -47.41 -39.75 -17.86
C THR A 359 -48.46 -39.10 -18.76
N LEU A 360 -48.36 -37.80 -19.01
CA LEU A 360 -49.29 -37.08 -19.86
C LEU A 360 -49.15 -37.48 -21.34
N ASN A 361 -47.92 -37.75 -21.79
CA ASN A 361 -47.64 -38.25 -23.14
C ASN A 361 -48.20 -39.66 -23.36
N GLU A 362 -48.09 -40.56 -22.37
CA GLU A 362 -48.74 -41.87 -22.42
C GLU A 362 -50.27 -41.77 -22.50
N LYS A 363 -50.88 -40.86 -21.72
CA LYS A 363 -52.33 -40.59 -21.80
C LYS A 363 -52.74 -40.08 -23.18
N LEU A 364 -51.94 -39.19 -23.76
CA LEU A 364 -52.17 -38.63 -25.10
C LEU A 364 -52.13 -39.74 -26.17
N GLU A 365 -51.12 -40.60 -26.14
CA GLU A 365 -50.99 -41.74 -27.07
C GLU A 365 -52.12 -42.76 -26.93
N ASN A 366 -52.57 -43.03 -25.70
CA ASN A 366 -53.72 -43.91 -25.47
C ASN A 366 -55.02 -43.30 -26.02
N LYS A 367 -55.27 -42.00 -25.79
CA LYS A 367 -56.44 -41.30 -26.35
C LYS A 367 -56.43 -41.26 -27.88
N LYS A 368 -55.25 -41.09 -28.49
CA LYS A 368 -55.09 -41.14 -29.95
C LYS A 368 -55.48 -42.50 -30.52
N LYS A 369 -55.08 -43.60 -29.87
CA LYS A 369 -55.50 -44.97 -30.22
C LYS A 369 -56.99 -45.22 -30.01
N GLU A 370 -57.59 -44.61 -28.99
CA GLU A 370 -59.05 -44.65 -28.78
C GLU A 370 -59.81 -43.93 -29.90
N LEU A 371 -59.27 -42.83 -30.43
CA LEU A 371 -59.85 -42.08 -31.55
C LEU A 371 -59.79 -42.85 -32.89
N GLU A 372 -58.80 -43.71 -33.10
CA GLU A 372 -58.68 -44.54 -34.32
C GLU A 372 -59.79 -45.60 -34.44
N LYS A 373 -60.29 -46.12 -33.31
CA LYS A 373 -61.31 -47.18 -33.28
C LYS A 373 -62.66 -46.72 -33.87
N PRO A 374 -63.34 -45.66 -33.39
CA PRO A 374 -64.58 -45.15 -33.99
C PRO A 374 -64.39 -44.63 -35.42
N THR A 375 -63.24 -44.01 -35.70
CA THR A 375 -62.92 -43.48 -37.04
C THR A 375 -62.86 -44.60 -38.08
N SER A 376 -62.35 -45.78 -37.71
CA SER A 376 -62.38 -46.97 -38.57
C SER A 376 -63.79 -47.55 -38.75
N LEU A 377 -64.64 -47.52 -37.72
CA LEU A 377 -66.04 -48.01 -37.77
C LEU A 377 -66.94 -47.12 -38.64
N LEU A 378 -66.74 -45.79 -38.64
CA LEU A 378 -67.44 -44.84 -39.50
C LEU A 378 -67.28 -45.14 -41.01
N SER A 379 -66.24 -45.89 -41.40
CA SER A 379 -66.00 -46.26 -42.80
C SER A 379 -66.89 -47.41 -43.31
N ASN A 380 -67.52 -48.20 -42.41
CA ASN A 380 -68.24 -49.44 -42.74
C ASN A 380 -69.63 -49.54 -42.06
N TRP A 381 -70.70 -48.99 -42.67
CA TRP A 381 -72.17 -49.23 -42.39
C TRP A 381 -72.79 -48.65 -41.08
N PHE A 382 -74.11 -48.43 -40.80
CA PHE A 382 -75.44 -48.35 -41.48
C PHE A 382 -76.44 -47.58 -40.56
N SER A 383 -77.45 -46.88 -41.12
CA SER A 383 -78.50 -46.05 -40.47
C SER A 383 -78.08 -44.71 -39.83
N SER A 384 -78.86 -43.63 -40.05
CA SER A 384 -78.48 -42.25 -39.70
C SER A 384 -78.33 -41.98 -38.20
N SER A 385 -78.96 -42.79 -37.34
CA SER A 385 -78.95 -42.60 -35.89
C SER A 385 -77.61 -42.99 -35.24
N GLN A 386 -76.99 -44.09 -35.67
CA GLN A 386 -75.72 -44.57 -35.11
C GLN A 386 -74.53 -43.70 -35.54
N LYS A 387 -74.59 -43.14 -36.75
CA LYS A 387 -73.58 -42.21 -37.27
C LYS A 387 -73.50 -40.93 -36.44
N ALA A 388 -74.65 -40.34 -36.08
CA ALA A 388 -74.69 -39.11 -35.30
C ALA A 388 -74.18 -39.29 -33.86
N GLU A 389 -74.36 -40.48 -33.28
CA GLU A 389 -73.83 -40.81 -31.95
C GLU A 389 -72.30 -40.99 -31.97
N ALA A 390 -71.78 -41.73 -32.95
CA ALA A 390 -70.34 -41.86 -33.19
C ALA A 390 -69.66 -40.51 -33.51
N GLU A 391 -70.31 -39.63 -34.27
CA GLU A 391 -69.79 -38.28 -34.57
C GLU A 391 -69.70 -37.40 -33.30
N ARG A 392 -70.65 -37.53 -32.36
CA ARG A 392 -70.59 -36.82 -31.06
C ARG A 392 -69.50 -37.34 -30.16
N GLU A 393 -69.29 -38.66 -30.10
CA GLU A 393 -68.19 -39.26 -29.34
C GLU A 393 -66.83 -38.84 -29.90
N VAL A 394 -66.66 -38.83 -31.22
CA VAL A 394 -65.43 -38.34 -31.88
C VAL A 394 -65.18 -36.86 -31.56
N GLU A 395 -66.22 -36.02 -31.59
CA GLU A 395 -66.09 -34.60 -31.27
C GLU A 395 -65.73 -34.35 -29.80
N MET A 396 -66.29 -35.14 -28.88
CA MET A 396 -65.94 -35.08 -27.46
C MET A 396 -64.48 -35.48 -27.23
N LEU A 397 -64.04 -36.59 -27.82
CA LEU A 397 -62.65 -37.06 -27.72
C LEU A 397 -61.65 -36.09 -28.34
N LYS A 398 -62.01 -35.41 -29.44
CA LYS A 398 -61.18 -34.35 -30.03
C LYS A 398 -60.99 -33.16 -29.08
N LYS A 399 -62.06 -32.69 -28.43
CA LYS A 399 -61.95 -31.61 -27.44
C LYS A 399 -61.07 -32.00 -26.26
N GLU A 400 -61.22 -33.22 -25.76
CA GLU A 400 -60.33 -33.72 -24.71
C GLU A 400 -58.87 -33.81 -25.17
N LEU A 401 -58.62 -34.24 -26.41
CA LEU A 401 -57.27 -34.30 -27.00
C LEU A 401 -56.64 -32.90 -27.06
N GLU A 402 -57.38 -31.90 -27.55
CA GLU A 402 -56.93 -30.50 -27.60
C GLU A 402 -56.60 -29.97 -26.21
N THR A 403 -57.44 -30.25 -25.20
CA THR A 403 -57.13 -29.84 -23.82
C THR A 403 -55.85 -30.48 -23.29
N THR A 404 -55.65 -31.79 -23.52
CA THR A 404 -54.40 -32.47 -23.10
C THR A 404 -53.16 -31.96 -23.84
N GLU A 405 -53.28 -31.58 -25.11
CA GLU A 405 -52.16 -31.01 -25.88
C GLU A 405 -51.78 -29.62 -25.37
N THR A 406 -52.76 -28.78 -25.00
CA THR A 406 -52.49 -27.46 -24.40
C THR A 406 -51.85 -27.57 -23.03
N GLU A 407 -52.28 -28.52 -22.19
CA GLU A 407 -51.68 -28.78 -20.89
C GLU A 407 -50.23 -29.26 -21.03
N LEU A 408 -49.95 -30.14 -22.01
CA LEU A 408 -48.60 -30.62 -22.32
C LEU A 408 -47.67 -29.48 -22.77
N LYS A 409 -48.12 -28.62 -23.70
CA LYS A 409 -47.32 -27.46 -24.18
C LYS A 409 -46.99 -26.50 -23.04
N THR A 410 -47.95 -26.24 -22.16
CA THR A 410 -47.75 -25.35 -21.00
C THR A 410 -46.69 -25.92 -20.05
N LYS A 411 -46.76 -27.23 -19.76
CA LYS A 411 -45.79 -27.91 -18.89
C LYS A 411 -44.39 -28.02 -19.49
N ILE A 412 -44.27 -28.14 -20.82
CA ILE A 412 -42.97 -28.11 -21.52
C ILE A 412 -42.32 -26.74 -21.35
N ASN A 413 -43.05 -25.64 -21.62
CA ASN A 413 -42.52 -24.29 -21.46
C ASN A 413 -42.07 -24.02 -20.01
N GLU A 414 -42.89 -24.41 -19.01
CA GLU A 414 -42.52 -24.30 -17.59
C GLU A 414 -41.25 -25.10 -17.23
N SER A 415 -40.97 -26.20 -17.95
CA SER A 415 -39.78 -27.02 -17.73
C SER A 415 -38.53 -26.41 -18.38
N GLU A 416 -38.68 -25.81 -19.57
CA GLU A 416 -37.59 -25.12 -20.28
C GLU A 416 -37.15 -23.85 -19.51
N ASP A 417 -38.10 -23.09 -18.97
CA ASP A 417 -37.83 -21.92 -18.14
C ASP A 417 -37.02 -22.29 -16.87
N LYS A 418 -37.43 -23.35 -16.17
CA LYS A 418 -36.70 -23.86 -14.99
C LYS A 418 -35.32 -24.41 -15.35
N GLN A 419 -35.18 -25.03 -16.53
CA GLN A 419 -33.89 -25.54 -17.01
C GLN A 419 -32.89 -24.40 -17.25
N ALA A 420 -33.36 -23.25 -17.77
CA ALA A 420 -32.54 -22.06 -17.92
C ALA A 420 -32.09 -21.47 -16.56
N GLU A 421 -32.96 -21.47 -15.55
CA GLU A 421 -32.64 -21.02 -14.19
C GLU A 421 -31.56 -21.91 -13.54
N ILE A 422 -31.64 -23.23 -13.73
CA ILE A 422 -30.61 -24.19 -13.28
C ILE A 422 -29.27 -23.92 -13.94
N GLN A 423 -29.24 -23.75 -15.27
CA GLN A 423 -27.98 -23.47 -15.99
C GLN A 423 -27.33 -22.18 -15.51
N GLN A 424 -28.13 -21.15 -15.19
CA GLN A 424 -27.63 -19.89 -14.65
C GLN A 424 -27.03 -20.08 -13.24
N LEU A 425 -27.70 -20.83 -12.37
CA LEU A 425 -27.23 -21.11 -11.00
C LEU A 425 -25.96 -21.98 -11.00
N GLU A 426 -25.84 -22.96 -11.89
CA GLU A 426 -24.64 -23.81 -12.02
C GLU A 426 -23.39 -22.99 -12.36
N VAL A 427 -23.51 -22.06 -13.32
CA VAL A 427 -22.42 -21.15 -13.69
C VAL A 427 -22.03 -20.24 -12.54
N GLU A 428 -23.02 -19.72 -11.78
CA GLU A 428 -22.76 -18.87 -10.61
C GLU A 428 -22.01 -19.65 -9.51
N ILE A 429 -22.44 -20.87 -9.21
CA ILE A 429 -21.80 -21.75 -8.22
C ILE A 429 -20.36 -22.06 -8.60
N GLN A 430 -20.09 -22.45 -9.86
CA GLN A 430 -18.72 -22.72 -10.33
C GLN A 430 -17.80 -21.50 -10.19
N ARG A 431 -18.31 -20.31 -10.51
CA ARG A 431 -17.55 -19.06 -10.34
C ARG A 431 -17.24 -18.80 -8.87
N MET A 432 -18.21 -18.99 -7.98
CA MET A 432 -18.00 -18.81 -6.54
C MET A 432 -17.03 -19.83 -5.95
N GLU A 433 -17.10 -21.10 -6.39
CA GLU A 433 -16.17 -22.16 -5.98
C GLU A 433 -14.73 -21.87 -6.40
N THR A 434 -14.54 -21.37 -7.63
CA THR A 434 -13.23 -20.96 -8.15
C THR A 434 -12.64 -19.84 -7.31
N ASN A 435 -13.40 -18.75 -7.10
CA ASN A 435 -12.97 -17.62 -6.26
C ASN A 435 -12.68 -18.05 -4.80
N ASN A 436 -13.46 -18.97 -4.25
CA ASN A 436 -13.24 -19.47 -2.89
C ASN A 436 -11.96 -20.32 -2.79
N THR A 437 -11.63 -21.08 -3.84
CA THR A 437 -10.41 -21.88 -3.93
C THR A 437 -9.18 -20.98 -3.99
N GLU A 438 -9.21 -19.92 -4.79
CA GLU A 438 -8.13 -18.93 -4.86
C GLU A 438 -7.88 -18.25 -3.51
N MET A 439 -8.94 -17.81 -2.82
CA MET A 439 -8.80 -17.24 -1.46
C MET A 439 -8.23 -18.25 -0.45
N LYS A 440 -8.62 -19.53 -0.52
CA LYS A 440 -8.05 -20.57 0.36
C LYS A 440 -6.55 -20.76 0.12
N ASN A 441 -6.11 -20.71 -1.14
CA ASN A 441 -4.69 -20.80 -1.49
C ASN A 441 -3.91 -19.57 -0.97
N VAL A 442 -4.48 -18.37 -1.10
CA VAL A 442 -3.90 -17.15 -0.52
C VAL A 442 -3.78 -17.26 1.00
N GLN A 443 -4.83 -17.71 1.69
CA GLN A 443 -4.80 -17.92 3.15
C GLN A 443 -3.71 -18.94 3.55
N GLN A 444 -3.61 -20.07 2.83
CA GLN A 444 -2.60 -21.09 3.13
C GLN A 444 -1.17 -20.58 2.93
N SER A 445 -0.96 -19.73 1.90
CA SER A 445 0.34 -19.09 1.68
C SER A 445 0.69 -18.08 2.76
N ALA A 446 -0.30 -17.34 3.27
CA ALA A 446 -0.15 -16.42 4.39
C ALA A 446 0.15 -17.16 5.70
N ASP A 447 -0.55 -18.26 5.99
CA ASP A 447 -0.33 -19.10 7.18
C ASP A 447 1.11 -19.66 7.20
N LYS A 448 1.60 -20.18 6.05
CA LYS A 448 2.98 -20.66 5.92
C LYS A 448 4.02 -19.55 6.11
N ARG A 449 3.76 -18.35 5.59
CA ARG A 449 4.66 -17.19 5.77
C ARG A 449 4.69 -16.75 7.23
N SER A 450 3.53 -16.78 7.91
CA SER A 450 3.41 -16.48 9.34
C SER A 450 4.22 -17.47 10.18
N GLU A 451 4.09 -18.76 9.91
CA GLU A 451 4.85 -19.82 10.59
C GLU A 451 6.37 -19.68 10.36
N CYS A 452 6.79 -19.37 9.13
CA CYS A 452 8.20 -19.09 8.82
C CYS A 452 8.75 -17.90 9.61
N THR A 453 8.00 -16.79 9.64
CA THR A 453 8.38 -15.57 10.36
C THR A 453 8.47 -15.82 11.87
N GLN A 454 7.53 -16.57 12.44
CA GLN A 454 7.52 -16.94 13.85
C GLN A 454 8.72 -17.83 14.23
N ASN A 455 9.07 -18.79 13.36
CA ASN A 455 10.25 -19.64 13.56
C ASN A 455 11.56 -18.84 13.45
N GLN A 456 11.62 -17.86 12.54
CA GLN A 456 12.77 -16.99 12.38
C GLN A 456 12.95 -16.08 13.60
N LEU A 457 11.89 -15.42 14.08
CA LEU A 457 11.90 -14.62 15.31
C LEU A 457 12.29 -15.45 16.54
N LYS A 458 11.86 -16.72 16.60
CA LYS A 458 12.25 -17.62 17.69
C LYS A 458 13.76 -17.89 17.67
N THR A 459 14.33 -18.10 16.49
CA THR A 459 15.77 -18.32 16.30
C THR A 459 16.57 -17.07 16.69
N GLU A 460 16.17 -15.89 16.21
CA GLU A 460 16.81 -14.62 16.54
C GLU A 460 16.73 -14.31 18.05
N ASN A 461 15.60 -14.64 18.69
CA ASN A 461 15.45 -14.47 20.14
C ASN A 461 16.33 -15.47 20.94
N GLU A 462 16.52 -16.70 20.46
CA GLU A 462 17.45 -17.65 21.06
C GLU A 462 18.90 -17.17 20.94
N GLU A 463 19.29 -16.60 19.80
CA GLU A 463 20.61 -15.96 19.60
C GLU A 463 20.80 -14.75 20.52
N LEU A 464 19.80 -13.86 20.63
CA LEU A 464 19.83 -12.71 21.54
C LEU A 464 19.99 -13.14 23.00
N ILE A 465 19.34 -14.22 23.42
CA ILE A 465 19.51 -14.78 24.77
C ILE A 465 20.95 -15.29 24.99
N GLN A 466 21.59 -15.87 23.97
CA GLN A 466 22.98 -16.33 24.04
C GLN A 466 23.95 -15.16 24.14
N ILE A 467 23.76 -14.11 23.33
CA ILE A 467 24.56 -12.87 23.36
C ILE A 467 24.44 -12.23 24.74
N LYS A 468 23.21 -12.06 25.24
CA LYS A 468 22.98 -11.49 26.58
C LYS A 468 23.67 -12.27 27.69
N ARG A 469 23.76 -13.61 27.57
CA ARG A 469 24.53 -14.44 28.50
C ARG A 469 26.04 -14.17 28.43
N HIS A 470 26.60 -14.06 27.22
CA HIS A 470 28.02 -13.73 27.03
C HIS A 470 28.37 -12.34 27.55
N VAL A 471 27.53 -11.33 27.27
CA VAL A 471 27.72 -9.96 27.77
C VAL A 471 27.72 -9.94 29.30
N ASN A 472 26.81 -10.66 29.94
CA ASN A 472 26.78 -10.79 31.41
C ASN A 472 28.04 -11.46 31.97
N GLN A 473 28.60 -12.47 31.28
CA GLN A 473 29.86 -13.09 31.68
C GLN A 473 31.04 -12.13 31.56
N LEU A 474 31.13 -11.40 30.45
CA LEU A 474 32.19 -10.42 30.21
C LEU A 474 32.11 -9.25 31.20
N MET A 475 30.91 -8.79 31.55
CA MET A 475 30.72 -7.80 32.62
C MET A 475 31.29 -8.27 33.97
N ALA A 476 31.08 -9.53 34.33
CA ALA A 476 31.63 -10.10 35.57
C ALA A 476 33.17 -10.18 35.54
N GLU A 477 33.75 -10.50 34.39
CA GLU A 477 35.20 -10.57 34.22
C GLU A 477 35.87 -9.19 34.27
N VAL A 478 35.27 -8.19 33.63
CA VAL A 478 35.70 -6.78 33.73
C VAL A 478 35.66 -6.30 35.18
N GLN A 479 34.60 -6.61 35.93
CA GLN A 479 34.51 -6.24 37.33
C GLN A 479 35.65 -6.85 38.16
N LYS A 480 35.95 -8.13 37.94
CA LYS A 480 37.05 -8.83 38.63
C LYS A 480 38.42 -8.19 38.32
N LEU A 481 38.68 -7.86 37.05
CA LEU A 481 39.93 -7.20 36.66
C LEU A 481 40.04 -5.80 37.28
N ASN A 482 38.92 -5.08 37.40
CA ASN A 482 38.91 -3.76 38.03
C ASN A 482 39.21 -3.85 39.53
N GLU A 483 38.70 -4.86 40.23
CA GLU A 483 39.04 -5.15 41.62
C GLU A 483 40.54 -5.52 41.79
N GLU A 484 41.11 -6.30 40.87
CA GLU A 484 42.54 -6.64 40.86
C GLU A 484 43.42 -5.42 40.59
N LYS A 485 43.00 -4.53 39.68
CA LYS A 485 43.66 -3.24 39.42
C LYS A 485 43.67 -2.37 40.67
N GLN A 486 42.53 -2.20 41.33
CA GLN A 486 42.44 -1.40 42.56
C GLN A 486 43.37 -1.96 43.64
N ARG A 487 43.39 -3.29 43.83
CA ARG A 487 44.29 -3.95 44.78
C ARG A 487 45.77 -3.70 44.46
N SER A 488 46.13 -3.67 43.18
CA SER A 488 47.49 -3.36 42.74
C SER A 488 47.86 -1.90 42.98
N GLU A 489 46.93 -0.97 42.80
CA GLU A 489 47.11 0.45 43.09
C GLU A 489 47.27 0.71 44.59
N ASP A 490 46.46 0.07 45.43
CA ASP A 490 46.55 0.16 46.89
C ASP A 490 47.90 -0.37 47.40
N GLN A 491 48.36 -1.53 46.90
CA GLN A 491 49.69 -2.07 47.23
C GLN A 491 50.81 -1.10 46.84
N ARG A 492 50.69 -0.45 45.69
CA ARG A 492 51.68 0.53 45.24
C ARG A 492 51.73 1.74 46.16
N GLN A 493 50.58 2.32 46.51
CA GLN A 493 50.52 3.46 47.43
C GLN A 493 51.14 3.13 48.79
N GLN A 494 50.91 1.91 49.29
CA GLN A 494 51.51 1.44 50.54
C GLN A 494 53.04 1.34 50.46
N LEU A 495 53.57 0.78 49.37
CA LEU A 495 55.02 0.70 49.13
C LEU A 495 55.66 2.09 49.00
N GLU A 496 55.01 3.03 48.31
CA GLU A 496 55.49 4.41 48.18
C GLU A 496 55.56 5.11 49.55
N LYS A 497 54.55 4.90 50.41
CA LYS A 497 54.52 5.45 51.77
C LYS A 497 55.63 4.87 52.66
N GLU A 498 55.85 3.55 52.60
CA GLU A 498 56.97 2.91 53.31
C GLU A 498 58.32 3.46 52.84
N LEU A 499 58.49 3.64 51.52
CA LEU A 499 59.73 4.14 50.95
C LEU A 499 60.04 5.57 51.41
N GLU A 500 59.03 6.45 51.44
CA GLU A 500 59.21 7.84 51.87
C GLU A 500 59.49 7.93 53.37
N THR A 501 58.89 7.05 54.17
CA THR A 501 59.19 6.92 55.61
C THR A 501 60.66 6.54 55.84
N LYS A 502 61.15 5.50 55.14
CA LYS A 502 62.56 5.07 55.21
C LYS A 502 63.52 6.15 54.74
N LYS A 503 63.15 6.91 53.72
CA LYS A 503 63.95 8.05 53.22
C LYS A 503 64.11 9.14 54.28
N GLN A 504 63.03 9.52 54.98
CA GLN A 504 63.10 10.52 56.05
C GLN A 504 63.94 10.05 57.24
N GLU A 505 63.82 8.77 57.60
CA GLU A 505 64.63 8.15 58.65
C GLU A 505 66.14 8.21 58.30
N LEU A 506 66.47 7.97 57.04
CA LEU A 506 67.85 8.02 56.55
C LEU A 506 68.48 9.41 56.56
N VAL A 507 67.71 10.42 56.16
CA VAL A 507 68.17 11.82 56.16
C VAL A 507 68.50 12.27 57.58
N THR A 508 67.70 11.81 58.56
CA THR A 508 67.91 12.11 59.99
C THR A 508 69.20 11.46 60.52
N GLN A 509 69.52 10.24 60.10
CA GLN A 509 70.72 9.51 60.54
C GLN A 509 72.02 10.05 59.91
N LEU A 510 72.00 10.46 58.64
CA LEU A 510 73.18 11.04 57.96
C LEU A 510 73.66 12.36 58.58
N GLN A 511 72.76 13.12 59.21
CA GLN A 511 73.11 14.38 59.88
C GLN A 511 73.88 14.17 61.20
N ALA A 512 73.88 12.96 61.77
CA ALA A 512 74.47 12.69 63.09
C ALA A 512 75.96 12.29 63.09
N ASN A 513 76.53 11.80 61.98
CA ASN A 513 77.83 11.09 61.97
C ASN A 513 79.01 11.79 61.25
N ALA A 514 78.97 13.10 61.05
CA ALA A 514 79.98 13.84 60.27
C ALA A 514 81.26 14.25 61.06
N GLY A 515 81.88 13.37 61.88
CA GLY A 515 83.03 13.79 62.71
C GLY A 515 84.06 12.77 63.20
N ASP A 516 84.61 11.88 62.36
CA ASP A 516 85.80 11.06 62.73
C ASP A 516 86.46 10.50 61.43
N LYS A 517 87.79 10.49 61.32
CA LYS A 517 88.52 10.26 60.04
C LYS A 517 89.04 8.84 59.88
N ASN A 518 88.40 8.03 59.03
CA ASN A 518 89.08 6.93 58.30
C ASN A 518 88.30 6.29 57.11
N GLY A 519 87.40 7.01 56.44
CA GLY A 519 86.45 6.44 55.46
C GLY A 519 86.98 6.04 54.07
N SER A 520 88.16 6.49 53.65
CA SER A 520 88.53 6.51 52.22
C SER A 520 89.06 5.19 51.64
N GLU A 521 89.74 4.33 52.42
CA GLU A 521 90.37 3.11 51.88
C GLU A 521 89.36 1.97 51.63
N THR A 522 88.27 1.92 52.42
CA THR A 522 87.22 0.90 52.32
C THR A 522 86.24 1.18 51.16
N LEU A 523 86.05 2.46 50.80
CA LEU A 523 85.23 2.93 49.67
C LEU A 523 85.77 2.46 48.30
N LYS A 524 87.07 2.22 48.18
CA LYS A 524 87.70 1.74 46.94
C LYS A 524 87.49 0.24 46.70
N GLN A 525 87.43 -0.59 47.75
CA GLN A 525 87.20 -2.04 47.60
C GLN A 525 85.73 -2.39 47.31
N LEU A 526 84.77 -1.64 47.87
CA LEU A 526 83.33 -1.84 47.62
C LEU A 526 82.86 -1.40 46.21
N ARG A 527 83.57 -0.44 45.60
CA ARG A 527 83.32 0.03 44.23
C ARG A 527 83.53 -1.06 43.17
N GLY A 528 84.42 -2.03 43.42
CA GLY A 528 84.93 -2.95 42.39
C GLY A 528 84.10 -4.21 42.12
N ASN A 529 83.50 -4.83 43.15
CA ASN A 529 82.93 -6.18 43.00
C ASN A 529 81.40 -6.28 43.11
N THR A 530 80.70 -5.25 43.60
CA THR A 530 79.27 -5.37 43.97
C THR A 530 78.33 -4.59 43.03
N ILE A 531 78.73 -3.41 42.54
CA ILE A 531 77.92 -2.56 41.64
C ILE A 531 77.71 -3.22 40.26
N THR A 532 78.70 -3.99 39.78
CA THR A 532 78.68 -4.58 38.44
C THR A 532 77.71 -5.76 38.30
N LYS A 533 77.29 -6.40 39.40
CA LYS A 533 76.32 -7.52 39.39
C LYS A 533 74.86 -7.06 39.45
N VAL A 534 74.59 -5.87 39.98
CA VAL A 534 73.25 -5.27 40.09
C VAL A 534 72.74 -4.78 38.72
N LEU A 535 73.62 -4.64 37.72
CA LEU A 535 73.30 -4.18 36.36
C LEU A 535 72.67 -5.24 35.43
N LYS A 536 72.36 -6.46 35.91
CA LYS A 536 71.63 -7.46 35.11
C LYS A 536 70.16 -7.56 35.58
N GLN A 537 69.29 -7.10 34.68
CA GLN A 537 67.85 -6.82 34.72
C GLN A 537 66.92 -7.88 35.34
N PRO A 538 65.71 -7.50 35.81
CA PRO A 538 64.59 -8.42 35.98
C PRO A 538 63.51 -8.27 34.87
N LYS A 539 62.79 -9.38 34.61
CA LYS A 539 61.60 -9.45 33.74
C LYS A 539 60.59 -10.49 34.27
N ASP A 540 59.37 -9.98 34.44
CA ASP A 540 58.02 -10.54 34.59
C ASP A 540 57.83 -11.99 35.09
N THR A 541 57.44 -12.14 36.37
CA THR A 541 56.37 -13.01 36.93
C THR A 541 56.29 -12.85 38.47
N GLU A 542 55.28 -13.39 39.18
CA GLU A 542 55.10 -13.29 40.66
C GLU A 542 56.32 -13.78 41.51
N GLU A 543 57.34 -14.33 40.88
CA GLU A 543 58.67 -14.61 41.42
C GLU A 543 59.51 -13.31 41.61
N ASP A 544 59.30 -12.30 40.76
CA ASP A 544 59.93 -10.97 40.79
C ASP A 544 59.50 -10.13 42.00
N LYS A 545 58.28 -10.35 42.53
CA LYS A 545 57.85 -9.70 43.77
C LYS A 545 58.58 -10.25 44.99
N LYS A 546 58.97 -11.53 44.95
CA LYS A 546 59.79 -12.18 45.98
C LYS A 546 61.23 -11.70 45.89
N GLU A 547 61.77 -11.51 44.68
CA GLU A 547 63.10 -10.95 44.47
C GLU A 547 63.20 -9.46 44.82
N ALA A 548 62.20 -8.65 44.50
CA ALA A 548 62.15 -7.23 44.88
C ALA A 548 62.08 -7.03 46.41
N LYS A 549 61.37 -7.93 47.12
CA LYS A 549 61.34 -7.97 48.58
C LYS A 549 62.70 -8.32 49.19
N THR A 550 63.43 -9.23 48.55
CA THR A 550 64.79 -9.64 48.96
C THR A 550 65.83 -8.53 48.66
N LEU A 551 65.66 -7.81 47.56
CA LEU A 551 66.49 -6.66 47.17
C LEU A 551 66.30 -5.44 48.08
N LYS A 552 65.06 -5.20 48.54
CA LYS A 552 64.76 -4.17 49.54
C LYS A 552 65.46 -4.47 50.87
N GLU A 553 65.41 -5.71 51.36
CA GLU A 553 66.08 -6.12 52.61
C GLU A 553 67.62 -6.03 52.51
N VAL A 554 68.22 -6.27 51.33
CA VAL A 554 69.67 -6.16 51.10
C VAL A 554 70.12 -4.70 50.96
N LEU A 555 69.33 -3.85 50.30
CA LEU A 555 69.60 -2.41 50.22
C LEU A 555 69.54 -1.77 51.61
N GLU A 556 68.57 -2.16 52.44
CA GLU A 556 68.45 -1.71 53.83
C GLU A 556 69.64 -2.14 54.69
N LYS A 557 70.17 -3.35 54.48
CA LYS A 557 71.38 -3.85 55.17
C LYS A 557 72.66 -3.10 54.78
N MET A 558 72.84 -2.77 53.50
CA MET A 558 74.00 -1.99 53.02
C MET A 558 73.95 -0.53 53.49
N LEU A 559 72.75 0.03 53.59
CA LEU A 559 72.51 1.38 54.08
C LEU A 559 72.83 1.50 55.58
N THR A 560 72.50 0.47 56.37
CA THR A 560 72.73 0.45 57.82
C THR A 560 74.22 0.38 58.18
N GLU A 561 75.03 -0.26 57.32
CA GLU A 561 76.46 -0.42 57.57
C GLU A 561 77.30 0.76 57.07
N LEU A 562 76.85 1.44 56.01
CA LEU A 562 77.44 2.71 55.54
C LEU A 562 77.25 3.86 56.55
N LEU A 563 76.26 3.73 57.42
CA LEU A 563 75.96 4.74 58.44
C LEU A 563 76.72 4.57 59.75
N LYS A 564 77.59 3.58 59.92
CA LYS A 564 78.25 3.33 61.21
C LYS A 564 79.65 3.92 61.36
N GLN A 565 80.20 4.60 60.36
CA GLN A 565 81.55 5.17 60.44
C GLN A 565 81.61 6.64 60.08
N PRO A 566 82.53 7.40 60.70
CA PRO A 566 82.40 8.83 60.68
C PRO A 566 83.21 9.43 59.52
N GLN A 567 82.97 10.70 59.18
CA GLN A 567 83.54 11.37 58.01
C GLN A 567 84.21 12.69 58.35
N ASP A 568 85.43 12.91 57.85
CA ASP A 568 86.28 14.02 58.33
C ASP A 568 87.13 14.71 57.25
N THR A 569 86.86 14.46 55.96
CA THR A 569 87.46 15.23 54.85
C THR A 569 86.44 15.72 53.81
N GLU A 570 86.71 16.84 53.14
CA GLU A 570 85.84 17.43 52.08
C GLU A 570 85.65 16.51 50.85
N GLU A 571 86.58 15.59 50.64
CA GLU A 571 86.48 14.58 49.57
C GLU A 571 85.47 13.47 49.93
N ASP A 572 85.39 13.08 51.20
CA ASP A 572 84.39 12.12 51.71
C ASP A 572 82.96 12.69 51.66
N LYS A 573 82.78 14.00 51.92
CA LYS A 573 81.48 14.69 51.72
C LYS A 573 81.06 14.73 50.26
N LYS A 574 82.01 14.91 49.34
CA LYS A 574 81.76 14.93 47.89
C LYS A 574 81.40 13.54 47.39
N GLU A 575 82.05 12.48 47.88
CA GLU A 575 81.69 11.09 47.57
C GLU A 575 80.34 10.69 48.17
N ALA A 576 80.02 11.06 49.41
CA ALA A 576 78.70 10.82 50.00
C ALA A 576 77.57 11.54 49.23
N LYS A 577 77.83 12.75 48.74
CA LYS A 577 76.90 13.50 47.87
C LYS A 577 76.70 12.81 46.52
N THR A 578 77.78 12.30 45.93
CA THR A 578 77.72 11.57 44.65
C THR A 578 76.99 10.24 44.79
N LEU A 579 77.21 9.52 45.90
CA LEU A 579 76.48 8.29 46.25
C LEU A 579 74.99 8.57 46.47
N LYS A 580 74.65 9.68 47.16
CA LYS A 580 73.26 10.12 47.33
C LYS A 580 72.59 10.41 45.98
N GLU A 581 73.26 11.12 45.06
CA GLU A 581 72.74 11.40 43.71
C GLU A 581 72.57 10.14 42.86
N VAL A 582 73.49 9.17 42.99
CA VAL A 582 73.38 7.86 42.30
C VAL A 582 72.24 7.04 42.88
N LEU A 583 72.05 7.04 44.20
CA LEU A 583 70.93 6.36 44.85
C LEU A 583 69.59 7.00 44.45
N GLU A 584 69.51 8.33 44.42
CA GLU A 584 68.33 9.07 43.98
C GLU A 584 68.00 8.78 42.51
N LYS A 585 69.01 8.68 41.63
CA LYS A 585 68.81 8.27 40.23
C LYS A 585 68.31 6.83 40.10
N MET A 586 68.88 5.88 40.86
CA MET A 586 68.39 4.49 40.86
C MET A 586 66.96 4.39 41.39
N LEU A 587 66.64 5.13 42.45
CA LEU A 587 65.29 5.19 43.00
C LEU A 587 64.29 5.77 42.00
N THR A 588 64.71 6.78 41.24
CA THR A 588 63.88 7.43 40.21
C THR A 588 63.63 6.49 39.03
N GLU A 589 64.65 5.77 38.55
CA GLU A 589 64.47 4.82 37.45
C GLU A 589 63.66 3.59 37.87
N PHE A 590 63.79 3.15 39.13
CA PHE A 590 62.94 2.10 39.68
C PHE A 590 61.47 2.54 39.79
N LYS A 591 61.21 3.76 40.29
CA LYS A 591 59.86 4.36 40.30
C LYS A 591 59.26 4.42 38.89
N LYS A 592 60.08 4.72 37.88
CA LYS A 592 59.67 4.80 36.47
C LYS A 592 59.34 3.43 35.87
N GLN A 593 60.09 2.38 36.20
CA GLN A 593 59.78 1.01 35.77
C GLN A 593 58.47 0.50 36.40
N LEU A 594 58.27 0.78 37.69
CA LEU A 594 57.03 0.42 38.38
C LEU A 594 55.81 1.16 37.80
N TRP A 595 55.98 2.43 37.43
CA TRP A 595 54.96 3.23 36.73
C TRP A 595 54.61 2.68 35.34
N ALA A 596 55.59 2.19 34.58
CA ALA A 596 55.36 1.63 33.24
C ALA A 596 54.52 0.35 33.29
N GLU A 597 54.75 -0.53 34.27
CA GLU A 597 53.99 -1.77 34.41
C GLU A 597 52.55 -1.53 34.88
N VAL A 598 52.34 -0.53 35.74
CA VAL A 598 50.98 -0.09 36.13
C VAL A 598 50.22 0.50 34.94
N LEU A 599 50.86 1.35 34.13
CA LEU A 599 50.27 1.93 32.92
C LEU A 599 49.86 0.87 31.89
N LYS A 600 50.66 -0.19 31.75
CA LYS A 600 50.36 -1.32 30.86
C LYS A 600 49.07 -2.05 31.28
N ARG A 601 48.93 -2.36 32.57
CA ARG A 601 47.72 -3.02 33.11
C ARG A 601 46.49 -2.12 33.04
N MET A 602 46.65 -0.81 33.25
CA MET A 602 45.55 0.17 33.08
C MET A 602 45.03 0.20 31.63
N ASN A 603 45.92 0.11 30.65
CA ASN A 603 45.56 0.16 29.23
C ASN A 603 44.79 -1.09 28.78
N GLU A 604 45.16 -2.27 29.30
CA GLU A 604 44.43 -3.54 29.08
C GLU A 604 43.00 -3.48 29.65
N THR A 605 42.80 -2.81 30.79
CA THR A 605 41.46 -2.62 31.37
C THR A 605 40.59 -1.70 30.51
N GLU A 606 41.17 -0.62 29.99
CA GLU A 606 40.46 0.33 29.11
C GLU A 606 40.08 -0.31 27.76
N THR A 607 40.93 -1.21 27.23
CA THR A 607 40.62 -1.93 25.99
C THR A 607 39.45 -2.91 26.17
N LEU A 608 39.41 -3.63 27.29
CA LEU A 608 38.29 -4.51 27.62
C LEU A 608 37.00 -3.74 27.89
N LYS A 609 37.10 -2.57 28.54
CA LYS A 609 35.95 -1.68 28.77
C LYS A 609 35.37 -1.15 27.45
N ASN A 610 36.21 -0.73 26.51
CA ASN A 610 35.76 -0.26 25.20
C ASN A 610 35.16 -1.38 24.35
N LEU A 611 35.70 -2.60 24.42
CA LEU A 611 35.10 -3.78 23.79
C LEU A 611 33.72 -4.10 24.39
N LEU A 612 33.58 -3.95 25.71
CA LEU A 612 32.32 -4.16 26.40
C LEU A 612 31.26 -3.10 26.07
N GLU A 613 31.66 -1.83 25.93
CA GLU A 613 30.76 -0.75 25.47
C GLU A 613 30.30 -0.98 24.04
N ASN A 614 31.19 -1.38 23.13
CA ASN A 614 30.83 -1.67 21.73
C ASN A 614 29.87 -2.87 21.60
N MET A 615 30.07 -3.95 22.37
CA MET A 615 29.15 -5.09 22.38
C MET A 615 27.80 -4.82 23.07
N ASN A 616 27.68 -3.73 23.82
CA ASN A 616 26.43 -3.34 24.47
C ASN A 616 25.64 -2.31 23.63
N GLU A 617 26.28 -1.73 22.60
CA GLU A 617 25.66 -0.93 21.55
C GLU A 617 25.16 -1.78 20.35
N GLU A 618 25.85 -2.88 20.01
CA GLU A 618 25.35 -3.95 19.12
C GLU A 618 24.25 -4.79 19.78
#